data_AF-A0A7S1WLS3-F1
#
_entry.id   AF-A0A7S1WLS3-F1
#
_cell.length_a   1.000
_cell.length_b   1.000
_cell.length_c   1.000
_cell.angle_alpha   90.00
_cell.angle_beta   90.00
_cell.angle_gamma   90.00
#
_symmetry.space_group_name_H-M   'P 1'
#
loop_
_entity.id
_entity.type
_entity.pdbx_description
1 polymer ?
#
loop_
_entity_poly.entity_id
_entity_poly.type
_entity_poly.pdbx_seq_one_letter_code
_entity_poly.pdbx_strand_id
1 'polypeptide(L)'
;NMCRLRTAESAGQGVEGGTIVSFAMEGAPTENGQVCAKDADVVLRRSEDPRYSNVIAVASPFSPGAFRFEGAFWPGHYLSFRAPSDVCMAGLVDEVKDITDFYLVDYGAAYKTMTVDEALVGPMQAHGGGDYVKLSDLRADQSVRVFFQSTLGCAVWSNREFEMFFEGHYE
;
A
#
# COMPACT_ATOMS: atom_id res chain seq x y z
N ASN A 1 -14.39 0.35 -6.06
CA ASN A 1 -13.01 0.63 -6.49
C ASN A 1 -12.12 0.75 -5.27
N MET A 2 -11.31 -0.27 -5.00
CA MET A 2 -10.30 -0.24 -3.94
C MET A 2 -9.04 0.39 -4.54
N CYS A 3 -8.56 1.50 -3.98
CA CYS A 3 -7.27 2.06 -4.35
C CYS A 3 -6.17 1.27 -3.64
N ARG A 4 -5.21 0.73 -4.41
CA ARG A 4 -4.09 -0.02 -3.86
C ARG A 4 -2.79 0.73 -4.14
N LEU A 5 -2.12 1.14 -3.07
CA LEU A 5 -0.83 1.82 -3.15
C LEU A 5 0.28 0.79 -3.28
N ARG A 6 1.01 0.79 -4.41
CA ARG A 6 2.23 0.00 -4.60
C ARG A 6 3.41 0.81 -4.09
N THR A 7 4.18 0.23 -3.18
CA THR A 7 5.27 0.93 -2.50
C THR A 7 6.53 0.99 -3.35
N ALA A 8 7.18 2.14 -3.42
CA ALA A 8 8.52 2.26 -3.98
C ALA A 8 9.55 1.55 -3.08
N GLU A 9 10.71 1.18 -3.63
CA GLU A 9 11.81 0.50 -2.93
C GLU A 9 12.31 1.25 -1.68
N SER A 10 12.02 2.56 -1.57
CA SER A 10 12.36 3.43 -0.45
C SER A 10 11.46 3.33 0.78
N ALA A 11 10.40 2.50 0.72
CA ALA A 11 9.49 2.35 1.84
C ALA A 11 10.11 1.43 2.92
N GLY A 12 9.99 1.83 4.19
CA GLY A 12 10.68 1.13 5.29
C GLY A 12 10.07 -0.25 5.55
N GLN A 13 10.88 -1.23 5.96
CA GLN A 13 10.32 -2.47 6.50
C GLN A 13 9.65 -2.20 7.85
N GLY A 14 8.41 -2.62 7.98
CA GLY A 14 7.65 -2.63 9.21
C GLY A 14 7.92 -3.89 10.02
N VAL A 15 7.43 -3.86 11.26
CA VAL A 15 7.84 -4.76 12.34
C VAL A 15 7.49 -6.24 12.07
N GLU A 16 6.55 -6.52 11.17
CA GLU A 16 6.13 -7.88 10.80
C GLU A 16 6.21 -8.14 9.28
N GLY A 17 7.11 -7.47 8.57
CA GLY A 17 7.27 -7.62 7.12
C GLY A 17 6.26 -6.83 6.27
N GLY A 18 5.34 -6.10 6.89
CA GLY A 18 4.54 -5.08 6.21
C GLY A 18 5.37 -3.83 5.92
N THR A 19 5.11 -3.13 4.82
CA THR A 19 5.89 -1.94 4.44
C THR A 19 5.37 -0.69 5.18
N ILE A 20 6.23 -0.01 5.94
CA ILE A 20 5.96 1.35 6.46
C ILE A 20 6.11 2.33 5.30
N VAL A 21 4.96 2.77 4.80
CA VAL A 21 4.88 3.80 3.78
C VAL A 21 4.84 5.15 4.47
N SER A 22 5.90 5.93 4.30
CA SER A 22 5.87 7.36 4.60
C SER A 22 5.48 8.10 3.33
N PHE A 23 4.51 8.98 3.45
CA PHE A 23 4.16 9.91 2.38
C PHE A 23 4.99 11.18 2.54
N ALA A 24 5.56 11.66 1.44
CA ALA A 24 6.13 12.99 1.36
C ALA A 24 5.39 13.78 0.28
N MET A 25 5.01 15.00 0.61
CA MET A 25 4.46 15.96 -0.35
C MET A 25 5.61 16.57 -1.15
N GLU A 26 5.54 16.48 -2.48
CA GLU A 26 6.47 17.08 -3.42
C GLU A 26 5.74 18.04 -4.36
N GLY A 27 6.43 19.09 -4.80
CA GLY A 27 5.86 20.06 -5.72
C GLY A 27 6.81 21.22 -5.96
N ALA A 28 6.43 22.07 -6.90
CA ALA A 28 7.22 23.27 -7.20
C ALA A 28 7.32 24.16 -5.94
N PRO A 29 8.54 24.54 -5.53
CA PRO A 29 8.69 25.49 -4.44
C PRO A 29 8.03 26.81 -4.82
N THR A 30 7.27 27.38 -3.90
CA THR A 30 6.80 28.76 -3.96
C THR A 30 8.00 29.72 -3.95
N GLU A 31 7.76 31.00 -4.24
CA GLU A 31 8.80 32.06 -4.19
C GLU A 31 9.54 32.12 -2.84
N ASN A 32 8.95 31.57 -1.76
CA ASN A 32 9.54 31.49 -0.42
C ASN A 32 10.23 30.15 -0.13
N GLY A 33 10.41 29.27 -1.12
CA GLY A 33 11.05 27.96 -0.97
C GLY A 33 10.16 26.89 -0.31
N GLN A 34 8.89 27.18 -0.05
CA GLN A 34 7.94 26.21 0.52
C GLN A 34 7.21 25.47 -0.60
N VAL A 35 7.07 24.14 -0.51
CA VAL A 35 6.20 23.38 -1.41
C VAL A 35 4.75 23.82 -1.19
N CYS A 36 4.07 24.22 -2.25
CA CYS A 36 2.64 24.52 -2.20
C CYS A 36 1.88 23.18 -2.07
N ALA A 37 1.11 22.98 -0.99
CA ALA A 37 0.30 21.78 -0.83
C ALA A 37 -0.85 21.67 -1.85
N LYS A 38 -1.14 22.76 -2.59
CA LYS A 38 -2.15 22.74 -3.64
C LYS A 38 -1.63 21.94 -4.82
N ASP A 39 -2.19 20.74 -5.01
CA ASP A 39 -1.81 19.78 -6.04
C ASP A 39 -0.37 19.28 -5.88
N ALA A 40 0.12 19.21 -4.64
CA ALA A 40 1.40 18.56 -4.37
C ALA A 40 1.28 17.06 -4.67
N ASP A 41 2.23 16.56 -5.45
CA ASP A 41 2.38 15.13 -5.69
C ASP A 41 2.70 14.43 -4.36
N VAL A 42 2.14 13.25 -4.17
CA VAL A 42 2.45 12.43 -3.00
C VAL A 42 3.37 11.31 -3.44
N VAL A 43 4.59 11.35 -2.91
CA VAL A 43 5.61 10.32 -3.17
C VAL A 43 5.82 9.44 -1.96
N LEU A 44 6.22 8.19 -2.20
CA LEU A 44 6.43 7.19 -1.17
C LEU A 44 7.89 7.19 -0.69
N ARG A 45 8.24 8.17 0.15
CA ARG A 45 9.55 8.28 0.78
C ARG A 45 9.47 8.92 2.15
N ARG A 46 10.53 8.75 2.94
CA ARG A 46 10.69 9.49 4.19
C ARG A 46 10.93 10.97 3.88
N SER A 47 10.25 11.83 4.63
CA SER A 47 10.57 13.26 4.74
C SER A 47 11.17 13.51 6.11
N GLU A 48 12.25 14.29 6.18
CA GLU A 48 12.79 14.79 7.45
C GLU A 48 11.98 15.98 7.98
N ASP A 49 11.19 16.62 7.11
CA ASP A 49 10.32 17.72 7.47
C ASP A 49 8.88 17.22 7.74
N PRO A 50 8.38 17.37 8.97
CA PRO A 50 7.03 16.94 9.34
C PRO A 50 5.94 17.73 8.60
N ARG A 51 6.23 18.94 8.09
CA ARG A 51 5.27 19.75 7.33
C ARG A 51 4.84 19.10 6.03
N TYR A 52 5.68 18.21 5.49
CA TYR A 52 5.47 17.52 4.22
C TYR A 52 5.16 16.03 4.39
N SER A 53 5.02 15.52 5.62
CA SER A 53 4.75 14.09 5.85
C SER A 53 3.66 13.79 6.88
N ASN A 54 3.35 14.74 7.77
CA ASN A 54 2.33 14.52 8.79
C ASN A 54 0.92 14.74 8.23
N VAL A 55 0.07 13.73 8.41
CA VAL A 55 -1.36 13.78 8.11
C VAL A 55 -2.19 13.47 9.36
N ILE A 56 -3.41 14.00 9.39
CA ILE A 56 -4.41 13.77 10.42
C ILE A 56 -5.54 12.96 9.80
N ALA A 57 -5.90 11.84 10.42
CA ALA A 57 -7.08 11.09 10.03
C ALA A 57 -8.34 11.78 10.57
N VAL A 58 -9.19 12.24 9.65
CA VAL A 58 -10.47 12.91 9.94
C VAL A 58 -11.60 11.98 9.51
N ALA A 59 -12.63 11.82 10.32
CA ALA A 59 -13.78 11.01 9.93
C ALA A 59 -14.44 11.57 8.66
N SER A 60 -14.78 10.71 7.70
CA SER A 60 -15.45 11.13 6.47
C SER A 60 -16.84 11.69 6.80
N PRO A 61 -17.21 12.85 6.21
CA PRO A 61 -18.55 13.41 6.37
C PRO A 61 -19.61 12.68 5.54
N PHE A 62 -19.21 11.88 4.53
CA PHE A 62 -20.12 11.27 3.57
C PHE A 62 -20.15 9.74 3.64
N SER A 63 -19.05 9.11 4.09
CA SER A 63 -18.89 7.67 4.11
C SER A 63 -18.70 7.17 5.55
N PRO A 64 -19.74 6.61 6.20
CA PRO A 64 -19.63 6.13 7.58
C PRO A 64 -18.51 5.08 7.76
N GLY A 65 -17.61 5.33 8.71
CA GLY A 65 -16.47 4.44 9.00
C GLY A 65 -15.25 4.65 8.09
N ALA A 66 -15.33 5.53 7.10
CA ALA A 66 -14.20 5.97 6.30
C ALA A 66 -13.53 7.21 6.91
N PHE A 67 -12.28 7.46 6.48
CA PHE A 67 -11.46 8.56 6.91
C PHE A 67 -10.92 9.34 5.71
N ARG A 68 -10.73 10.64 5.90
CA ARG A 68 -9.93 11.52 5.04
C ARG A 68 -8.61 11.79 5.73
N PHE A 69 -7.52 11.87 4.96
CA PHE A 69 -6.21 12.21 5.51
C PHE A 69 -5.88 13.65 5.16
N GLU A 70 -5.98 14.53 6.15
CA GLU A 70 -5.71 15.97 6.02
C GLU A 70 -4.25 16.30 6.35
N GLY A 71 -3.61 17.21 5.62
CA GLY A 71 -2.26 17.65 5.96
C GLY A 71 -2.22 18.39 7.30
N ALA A 72 -1.38 17.94 8.25
CA ALA A 72 -1.35 18.52 9.61
C ALA A 72 -0.95 20.01 9.64
N PHE A 73 -0.19 20.45 8.63
CA PHE A 73 0.26 21.83 8.46
C PHE A 73 -0.41 22.53 7.27
N TRP A 74 -1.37 21.85 6.62
CA TRP A 74 -2.08 22.35 5.45
C TRP A 74 -3.59 22.07 5.59
N PRO A 75 -4.27 22.79 6.49
CA PRO A 75 -5.70 22.59 6.68
C PRO A 75 -6.49 22.74 5.39
N GLY A 76 -7.51 21.93 5.22
CA GLY A 76 -8.34 21.85 4.02
C GLY A 76 -7.70 21.10 2.86
N HIS A 77 -6.48 20.57 2.98
CA HIS A 77 -5.84 19.76 1.94
C HIS A 77 -5.85 18.29 2.31
N TYR A 78 -6.39 17.45 1.44
CA TYR A 78 -6.61 16.03 1.69
C TYR A 78 -5.88 15.15 0.70
N LEU A 79 -5.42 13.98 1.18
CA LEU A 79 -4.94 12.91 0.33
C LEU A 79 -6.05 12.51 -0.65
N SER A 80 -5.75 12.60 -1.94
CA SER A 80 -6.71 12.40 -3.01
C SER A 80 -6.11 11.47 -4.05
N PHE A 81 -6.84 10.39 -4.37
CA PHE A 81 -6.53 9.54 -5.52
C PHE A 81 -7.36 10.01 -6.71
N ARG A 82 -6.69 10.50 -7.75
CA ARG A 82 -7.29 10.90 -9.02
C ARG A 82 -7.06 9.79 -10.04
N ALA A 83 -8.15 9.27 -10.60
CA ALA A 83 -8.04 8.25 -11.63
C ALA A 83 -7.28 8.81 -12.86
N PRO A 84 -6.40 8.01 -13.49
CA PRO A 84 -6.24 6.57 -13.29
C PRO A 84 -5.17 6.15 -12.26
N SER A 85 -4.28 7.04 -11.82
CA SER A 85 -3.06 6.62 -11.12
C SER A 85 -2.46 7.65 -10.16
N ASP A 86 -3.07 8.81 -9.99
CA ASP A 86 -2.40 9.93 -9.35
C ASP A 86 -2.80 10.02 -7.88
N VAL A 87 -1.81 10.17 -7.01
CA VAL A 87 -2.03 10.43 -5.58
C VAL A 87 -1.42 11.79 -5.27
N CYS A 88 -2.23 12.69 -4.74
CA CYS A 88 -1.81 14.06 -4.45
C CYS A 88 -2.46 14.57 -3.16
N MET A 89 -1.96 15.69 -2.64
CA MET A 89 -2.67 16.51 -1.67
C MET A 89 -3.47 17.57 -2.42
N ALA A 90 -4.79 17.58 -2.24
CA ALA A 90 -5.68 18.51 -2.93
C ALA A 90 -6.52 19.31 -1.93
N GLY A 91 -6.57 20.64 -2.12
CA GLY A 91 -7.45 21.53 -1.36
C GLY A 91 -8.87 21.62 -1.93
N LEU A 92 -9.01 21.38 -3.23
CA LEU A 92 -10.30 21.28 -3.92
C LEU A 92 -10.40 19.88 -4.51
N VAL A 93 -11.33 19.11 -4.00
CA VAL A 93 -11.57 17.73 -4.40
C VAL A 93 -12.74 17.73 -5.38
N ASP A 94 -12.54 17.20 -6.58
CA ASP A 94 -13.68 16.91 -7.47
C ASP A 94 -14.37 15.66 -6.91
N GLU A 95 -15.44 15.83 -6.12
CA GLU A 95 -16.15 14.72 -5.47
C GLU A 95 -16.69 13.66 -6.45
N VAL A 96 -16.76 13.97 -7.75
CA VAL A 96 -17.20 13.04 -8.79
C VAL A 96 -16.04 12.19 -9.33
N LYS A 97 -14.81 12.71 -9.32
CA LYS A 97 -13.64 12.08 -9.96
C LYS A 97 -12.55 11.64 -9.00
N ASP A 98 -12.47 12.30 -7.85
CA ASP A 98 -11.40 12.13 -6.88
C ASP A 98 -11.89 11.26 -5.72
N ILE A 99 -11.05 10.30 -5.30
CA ILE A 99 -11.30 9.47 -4.12
C ILE A 99 -10.53 10.07 -2.95
N THR A 100 -11.25 10.52 -1.93
CA THR A 100 -10.68 11.12 -0.70
C THR A 100 -11.10 10.42 0.59
N ASP A 101 -12.08 9.52 0.50
CA ASP A 101 -12.55 8.72 1.62
C ASP A 101 -11.93 7.32 1.55
N PHE A 102 -11.21 6.94 2.59
CA PHE A 102 -10.49 5.68 2.69
C PHE A 102 -10.99 4.87 3.88
N TYR A 103 -11.18 3.57 3.68
CA TYR A 103 -11.41 2.66 4.80
C TYR A 103 -10.07 2.13 5.32
N LEU A 104 -9.89 2.23 6.64
CA LEU A 104 -8.78 1.55 7.31
C LEU A 104 -9.15 0.08 7.48
N VAL A 105 -8.37 -0.80 6.87
CA VAL A 105 -8.58 -2.25 6.92
C VAL A 105 -7.50 -2.85 7.81
N ASP A 106 -7.91 -3.75 8.71
CA ASP A 106 -6.99 -4.54 9.53
C ASP A 106 -6.05 -5.35 8.61
N TYR A 107 -4.77 -5.42 8.96
CA TYR A 107 -3.75 -6.22 8.27
C TYR A 107 -4.21 -7.66 8.02
N GLY A 108 -4.94 -8.28 8.95
CA GLY A 108 -5.49 -9.63 8.75
C GLY A 108 -6.51 -9.71 7.61
N ALA A 109 -7.28 -8.64 7.38
CA ALA A 109 -8.21 -8.53 6.26
C ALA A 109 -7.52 -8.13 4.94
N ALA A 110 -6.32 -7.52 4.99
CA ALA A 110 -5.53 -7.20 3.80
C ALA A 110 -5.10 -8.46 3.03
N TYR A 111 -4.85 -9.57 3.71
CA TYR A 111 -4.54 -10.85 3.04
C TYR A 111 -5.68 -11.34 2.15
N LYS A 112 -6.94 -11.02 2.48
CA LYS A 112 -8.11 -11.41 1.67
C LYS A 112 -8.16 -10.69 0.32
N THR A 113 -7.44 -9.59 0.18
CA THR A 113 -7.39 -8.76 -1.04
C THR A 113 -6.03 -8.80 -1.72
N MET A 114 -5.09 -9.56 -1.16
CA MET A 114 -3.77 -9.80 -1.73
C MET A 114 -3.88 -10.79 -2.90
N THR A 115 -3.07 -10.61 -3.95
CA THR A 115 -2.94 -11.59 -5.03
C THR A 115 -1.80 -12.57 -4.73
N VAL A 116 -1.80 -13.70 -5.43
CA VAL A 116 -0.75 -14.72 -5.31
C VAL A 116 0.62 -14.12 -5.66
N ASP A 117 0.72 -13.40 -6.78
CA ASP A 117 1.97 -12.77 -7.21
C ASP A 117 2.58 -11.89 -6.11
N GLU A 118 1.77 -11.09 -5.44
CA GLU A 118 2.23 -10.19 -4.39
C GLU A 118 2.67 -10.94 -3.14
N ALA A 119 2.01 -12.06 -2.81
CA ALA A 119 2.42 -12.92 -1.71
C ALA A 119 3.78 -13.59 -1.97
N LEU A 120 4.16 -13.71 -3.25
CA LEU A 120 5.39 -14.36 -3.69
C LEU A 120 6.55 -13.39 -3.92
N VAL A 121 6.31 -12.09 -4.15
CA VAL A 121 7.39 -11.09 -4.41
C VAL A 121 8.49 -11.14 -3.35
N GLY A 122 8.11 -11.03 -2.06
CA GLY A 122 9.08 -11.04 -0.96
C GLY A 122 9.87 -12.36 -0.87
N PRO A 123 9.20 -13.52 -0.79
CA PRO A 123 9.84 -14.83 -0.79
C PRO A 123 10.75 -15.07 -2.01
N MET A 124 10.32 -14.65 -3.21
CA MET A 124 11.11 -14.81 -4.43
C MET A 124 12.38 -13.95 -4.41
N GLN A 125 12.31 -12.73 -3.88
CA GLN A 125 13.50 -11.89 -3.68
C GLN A 125 14.42 -12.46 -2.61
N ALA A 126 13.87 -12.95 -1.50
CA ALA A 126 14.63 -13.47 -0.36
C ALA A 126 15.33 -14.81 -0.66
N HIS A 127 14.69 -15.69 -1.43
CA HIS A 127 15.18 -17.05 -1.69
C HIS A 127 15.72 -17.26 -3.10
N GLY A 128 15.24 -16.50 -4.09
CA GLY A 128 15.60 -16.67 -5.50
C GLY A 128 16.68 -15.73 -5.98
N GLY A 129 16.83 -14.54 -5.38
CA GLY A 129 17.82 -13.55 -5.81
C GLY A 129 17.72 -13.16 -7.30
N GLY A 130 16.59 -13.42 -7.96
CA GLY A 130 16.38 -13.23 -9.41
C GLY A 130 16.28 -14.52 -10.23
N ASP A 131 16.51 -15.69 -9.63
CA ASP A 131 16.46 -17.02 -10.26
C ASP A 131 15.33 -17.91 -9.68
N TYR A 132 15.27 -19.16 -10.16
CA TYR A 132 14.33 -20.18 -9.70
C TYR A 132 14.35 -20.41 -8.18
N VAL A 133 13.17 -20.38 -7.55
CA VAL A 133 12.98 -20.66 -6.12
C VAL A 133 12.46 -22.07 -5.93
N LYS A 134 13.00 -22.81 -4.95
CA LYS A 134 12.44 -24.12 -4.60
C LYS A 134 11.08 -23.96 -3.96
N LEU A 135 10.09 -24.75 -4.40
CA LEU A 135 8.76 -24.78 -3.79
C LEU A 135 8.80 -25.10 -2.28
N SER A 136 9.79 -25.86 -1.82
CA SER A 136 10.00 -26.11 -0.39
C SER A 136 10.24 -24.84 0.41
N ASP A 137 10.95 -23.88 -0.17
CA ASP A 137 11.37 -22.65 0.49
C ASP A 137 10.21 -21.66 0.51
N LEU A 138 9.47 -21.54 -0.62
CA LEU A 138 8.21 -20.80 -0.68
C LEU A 138 7.17 -21.33 0.31
N ARG A 139 7.04 -22.65 0.44
CA ARG A 139 6.09 -23.25 1.38
C ARG A 139 6.47 -23.02 2.84
N ALA A 140 7.77 -22.92 3.13
CA ALA A 140 8.27 -22.66 4.48
C ALA A 140 8.12 -21.19 4.87
N ASP A 141 8.05 -20.29 3.89
CA ASP A 141 7.93 -18.86 4.12
C ASP A 141 6.61 -18.48 4.82
N GLN A 142 6.73 -17.62 5.84
CA GLN A 142 5.61 -17.22 6.68
C GLN A 142 4.57 -16.39 5.91
N SER A 143 4.98 -15.49 5.00
CA SER A 143 4.03 -14.65 4.25
C SER A 143 3.19 -15.49 3.30
N VAL A 144 3.80 -16.49 2.66
CA VAL A 144 3.11 -17.47 1.80
C VAL A 144 2.10 -18.25 2.63
N ARG A 145 2.51 -18.81 3.78
CA ARG A 145 1.61 -19.58 4.65
C ARG A 145 0.41 -18.77 5.13
N VAL A 146 0.63 -17.52 5.55
CA VAL A 146 -0.45 -16.63 6.00
C VAL A 146 -1.39 -16.28 4.86
N PHE A 147 -0.87 -16.02 3.65
CA PHE A 147 -1.70 -15.78 2.46
C PHE A 147 -2.59 -16.98 2.14
N PHE A 148 -2.02 -18.19 1.99
CA PHE A 148 -2.80 -19.38 1.66
C PHE A 148 -3.81 -19.74 2.77
N GLN A 149 -3.45 -19.56 4.04
CA GLN A 149 -4.36 -19.77 5.16
C GLN A 149 -5.52 -18.76 5.16
N SER A 150 -5.25 -17.50 4.88
CA SER A 150 -6.25 -16.42 4.96
C SER A 150 -7.15 -16.36 3.73
N THR A 151 -6.62 -16.69 2.55
CA THR A 151 -7.32 -16.57 1.26
C THR A 151 -8.01 -17.87 0.87
N LEU A 152 -7.38 -19.02 1.12
CA LEU A 152 -7.90 -20.34 0.72
C LEU A 152 -8.40 -21.15 1.93
N GLY A 153 -8.31 -20.59 3.14
CA GLY A 153 -8.84 -21.22 4.36
C GLY A 153 -8.08 -22.48 4.80
N CYS A 154 -6.93 -22.77 4.19
CA CYS A 154 -6.24 -24.04 4.37
C CYS A 154 -4.82 -23.79 4.89
N ALA A 155 -4.58 -24.10 6.17
CA ALA A 155 -3.34 -23.75 6.88
C ALA A 155 -2.16 -24.70 6.58
N VAL A 156 -2.41 -25.86 5.97
CA VAL A 156 -1.38 -26.87 5.70
C VAL A 156 -1.69 -27.57 4.38
N TRP A 157 -1.01 -27.15 3.32
CA TRP A 157 -1.04 -27.86 2.05
C TRP A 157 -0.04 -29.01 2.10
N SER A 158 -0.46 -30.19 1.67
CA SER A 158 0.49 -31.26 1.36
C SER A 158 1.43 -30.81 0.23
N ASN A 159 2.64 -31.37 0.16
CA ASN A 159 3.59 -31.00 -0.91
C ASN A 159 2.95 -31.09 -2.30
N ARG A 160 2.17 -32.15 -2.51
CA ARG A 160 1.49 -32.42 -3.77
C ARG A 160 0.43 -31.36 -4.10
N GLU A 161 -0.36 -30.92 -3.13
CA GLU A 161 -1.35 -29.85 -3.36
C GLU A 161 -0.65 -28.54 -3.71
N PHE A 162 0.45 -28.24 -3.01
CA PHE A 162 1.20 -27.01 -3.23
C PHE A 162 1.83 -27.01 -4.63
N GLU A 163 2.46 -28.11 -5.03
CA GLU A 163 2.98 -28.33 -6.38
C GLU A 163 1.89 -28.18 -7.45
N MET A 164 0.75 -28.85 -7.29
CA MET A 164 -0.38 -28.78 -8.25
C MET A 164 -0.94 -27.36 -8.41
N PHE A 165 -0.93 -26.54 -7.36
CA PHE A 165 -1.37 -25.15 -7.48
C PHE A 165 -0.44 -24.34 -8.36
N PHE A 166 0.88 -24.47 -8.19
CA PHE A 166 1.84 -23.75 -9.02
C PHE A 166 1.83 -24.26 -10.46
N GLU A 167 1.77 -25.58 -10.69
CA GLU A 167 1.62 -26.17 -12.02
C GLU A 167 0.38 -25.65 -12.77
N GLY A 168 -0.73 -25.42 -12.05
CA GLY A 168 -1.96 -24.90 -12.64
C GLY A 168 -2.00 -23.39 -12.86
N HIS A 169 -1.09 -22.62 -12.25
CA HIS A 169 -1.09 -21.15 -12.28
C HIS A 169 0.10 -20.53 -13.01
N TYR A 170 1.22 -21.26 -13.14
CA TYR A 170 2.46 -20.78 -13.76
C TYR A 170 3.02 -21.90 -14.67
N GLU A 171 2.87 -21.72 -15.98
CA GLU A 171 3.52 -22.55 -17.02
C GLU A 171 4.94 -22.04 -17.36
#